data_AF-A0A3P3XU45-F1
#
_entry.id   AF-A0A3P3XU45-F1
#
_cell.length_a   1.000
_cell.length_b   1.000
_cell.length_c   1.000
_cell.angle_alpha   90.00
_cell.angle_beta   90.00
_cell.angle_gamma   90.00
#
_symmetry.space_group_name_H-M   'P 1'
#
loop_
_entity.id
_entity.type
_entity.pdbx_description
1 polymer ?
#
loop_
_entity_poly.entity_id
_entity_poly.type
_entity_poly.pdbx_seq_one_letter_code
_entity_poly.pdbx_strand_id
1 'polypeptide(L)'
;MAYQPQTQSATAADNLAFAYESLKNADIQSADSYLENALKADFEHAEVLLAMKCMAFWKDQLSKMPETGNLLDRGDFLCASWKKFMLFLTRIGDTSETVRYAYKRFVFGLALDQYLALPDKEKDALGAALDLRLGRARKATGDIETALIHLERAMQAQRNDACVLAELADAYAMAGEARLSKALFREAFFLAPQTIEIEFLESEFILKIIENIQELGYSGNDIAEWIPVYAEIWGVFNVKRELSVAEHNRISASARQLEIELRESPQRRSSLVPRLLNRYFWMADHLKANGDENGLHSVLLKIKILDQSIHALYVE
;
A
#
# COMPACT_ATOMS: atom_id res chain seq x y z
N MET A 1 -1.03 -27.75 55.50
CA MET A 1 -1.14 -28.08 54.06
C MET A 1 -1.02 -26.77 53.29
N ALA A 2 0.11 -26.53 52.65
CA ALA A 2 0.32 -25.35 51.82
C ALA A 2 -0.38 -25.55 50.49
N TYR A 3 -1.29 -24.64 50.14
CA TYR A 3 -1.94 -24.59 48.85
C TYR A 3 -0.91 -24.03 47.86
N GLN A 4 -0.25 -24.91 47.10
CA GLN A 4 0.52 -24.48 45.94
C GLN A 4 -0.48 -24.03 44.86
N PRO A 5 -0.44 -22.79 44.38
CA PRO A 5 -1.23 -22.41 43.22
C PRO A 5 -0.69 -23.23 42.04
N GLN A 6 -1.56 -24.03 41.44
CA GLN A 6 -1.29 -24.68 40.16
C GLN A 6 -1.01 -23.55 39.15
N THR A 7 0.25 -23.37 38.79
CA THR A 7 0.63 -22.68 37.56
C THR A 7 0.03 -23.49 36.42
N GLN A 8 -1.15 -23.09 35.94
CA GLN A 8 -1.65 -23.57 34.66
C GLN A 8 -0.54 -23.33 33.64
N SER A 9 -0.03 -24.40 33.03
CA SER A 9 0.94 -24.23 31.94
C SER A 9 0.22 -23.48 30.83
N ALA A 10 0.70 -22.28 30.50
CA ALA A 10 0.14 -21.48 29.42
C ALA A 10 0.03 -22.34 28.16
N THR A 11 -1.14 -22.32 27.51
CA THR A 11 -1.38 -23.11 26.30
C THR A 11 -0.53 -22.59 25.14
N ALA A 12 -0.46 -23.33 24.03
CA ALA A 12 0.19 -22.83 22.82
C ALA A 12 -0.44 -21.51 22.35
N ALA A 13 -1.77 -21.39 22.45
CA ALA A 13 -2.52 -20.18 22.11
C ALA A 13 -2.19 -19.00 23.03
N ASP A 14 -2.08 -19.21 24.35
CA ASP A 14 -1.71 -18.14 25.29
C ASP A 14 -0.30 -17.62 25.01
N ASN A 15 0.66 -18.54 24.81
CA ASN A 15 2.04 -18.17 24.46
C ASN A 15 2.10 -17.43 23.12
N LEU A 16 1.30 -17.85 22.12
CA LEU A 16 1.22 -17.16 20.84
C LEU A 16 0.67 -15.73 21.00
N ALA A 17 -0.37 -15.54 21.81
CA ALA A 17 -0.91 -14.22 22.11
C ALA A 17 0.13 -13.32 22.80
N PHE A 18 0.87 -13.85 23.78
CA PHE A 18 1.97 -13.12 24.43
C PHE A 18 3.08 -12.77 23.45
N ALA A 19 3.44 -13.67 22.53
CA ALA A 19 4.43 -13.39 21.49
C ALA A 19 4.02 -12.23 20.59
N TYR A 20 2.75 -12.20 20.14
CA TYR A 20 2.24 -11.09 19.33
C TYR A 20 2.19 -9.78 20.07
N GLU A 21 1.86 -9.80 21.37
CA GLU A 21 1.90 -8.59 22.17
C GLU A 21 3.33 -8.08 22.37
N SER A 22 4.31 -8.96 22.59
CA SER A 22 5.73 -8.59 22.63
C SER A 22 6.20 -7.99 21.29
N LEU A 23 5.82 -8.57 20.15
CA LEU A 23 6.14 -8.03 18.82
C LEU A 23 5.56 -6.62 18.64
N LYS A 24 4.30 -6.38 18.99
CA LYS A 24 3.67 -5.05 18.88
C LYS A 24 4.37 -3.99 19.73
N ASN A 25 5.01 -4.40 20.83
CA ASN A 25 5.79 -3.56 21.73
C ASN A 25 7.28 -3.51 21.37
N ALA A 26 7.66 -3.91 20.15
CA ALA A 26 9.04 -3.93 19.66
C ALA A 26 10.01 -4.86 20.43
N ASP A 27 9.51 -5.77 21.27
CA ASP A 27 10.32 -6.71 22.04
C ASP A 27 10.42 -8.07 21.33
N ILE A 28 11.41 -8.18 20.45
CA ILE A 28 11.67 -9.42 19.70
C ILE A 28 12.19 -10.55 20.60
N GLN A 29 12.87 -10.26 21.71
CA GLN A 29 13.49 -11.28 22.57
C GLN A 29 12.43 -12.05 23.36
N SER A 30 11.50 -11.31 23.97
CA SER A 30 10.35 -11.92 24.65
C SER A 30 9.47 -12.66 23.66
N ALA A 31 9.22 -12.07 22.48
CA ALA A 31 8.43 -12.71 21.44
C ALA A 31 9.01 -14.07 21.00
N ASP A 32 10.33 -14.13 20.76
CA ASP A 32 11.03 -15.36 20.39
C ASP A 32 10.89 -16.43 21.48
N SER A 33 11.09 -16.04 22.74
CA SER A 33 10.94 -16.93 23.90
C SER A 33 9.52 -17.49 24.04
N TYR A 34 8.49 -16.65 23.83
CA TYR A 34 7.10 -17.09 23.86
C TYR A 34 6.76 -18.01 22.68
N LEU A 35 7.27 -17.76 21.47
CA LEU A 35 7.09 -18.66 20.33
C LEU A 35 7.75 -20.03 20.56
N GLU A 36 8.94 -20.07 21.15
CA GLU A 36 9.58 -21.33 21.55
C GLU A 36 8.74 -22.10 22.56
N ASN A 37 8.13 -21.42 23.54
CA ASN A 37 7.25 -22.05 24.51
C ASN A 37 5.94 -22.52 23.87
N ALA A 38 5.38 -21.75 22.93
CA ALA A 38 4.21 -22.16 22.15
C ALA A 38 4.50 -23.44 21.35
N LEU A 39 5.66 -23.53 20.69
CA LEU A 39 6.07 -24.71 19.92
C LEU A 39 6.26 -25.94 20.83
N LYS A 40 6.82 -25.76 22.03
CA LYS A 40 6.95 -26.85 23.02
C LYS A 40 5.60 -27.37 23.50
N ALA A 41 4.59 -26.49 23.58
CA ALA A 41 3.24 -26.84 24.00
C ALA A 41 2.46 -27.55 22.88
N ASP A 42 2.63 -27.13 21.62
CA ASP A 42 2.04 -27.77 20.45
C ASP A 42 2.97 -27.62 19.23
N PHE A 43 3.56 -28.74 18.81
CA PHE A 43 4.54 -28.79 17.72
C PHE A 43 3.90 -28.76 16.33
N GLU A 44 2.59 -29.01 16.22
CA GLU A 44 1.85 -29.05 14.94
C GLU A 44 0.98 -27.82 14.73
N HIS A 45 0.94 -26.90 15.70
CA HIS A 45 0.13 -25.69 15.60
C HIS A 45 0.58 -24.83 14.41
N ALA A 46 -0.23 -24.82 13.34
CA ALA A 46 0.11 -24.19 12.06
C ALA A 46 0.51 -22.71 12.19
N GLU A 47 -0.22 -21.95 13.02
CA GLU A 47 0.07 -20.52 13.24
C GLU A 47 1.37 -20.28 14.02
N VAL A 48 1.73 -21.16 14.96
CA VAL A 48 2.99 -21.08 15.70
C VAL A 48 4.15 -21.35 14.74
N LEU A 49 4.05 -22.39 13.92
CA LEU A 49 5.06 -22.72 12.90
C LEU A 49 5.24 -21.57 11.90
N LEU A 50 4.14 -20.93 11.49
CA LEU A 50 4.18 -19.75 10.62
C LEU A 50 4.84 -18.56 11.31
N ALA A 51 4.45 -18.24 12.54
CA ALA A 51 5.04 -17.15 13.31
C ALA A 51 6.55 -17.37 13.52
N MET A 52 6.99 -18.61 13.79
CA MET A 52 8.41 -18.94 13.90
C MET A 52 9.19 -18.77 12.60
N LYS A 53 8.61 -19.14 11.44
CA LYS A 53 9.23 -18.86 10.14
C LYS A 53 9.39 -17.35 9.92
N CYS A 54 8.39 -16.56 10.29
CA CYS A 54 8.46 -15.10 10.23
C CYS A 54 9.51 -14.53 11.20
N MET A 55 9.60 -15.07 12.42
CA MET A 55 10.62 -14.70 13.40
C MET A 55 12.02 -14.93 12.85
N ALA A 56 12.26 -16.11 12.26
CA ALA A 56 13.55 -16.44 11.65
C ALA A 56 13.91 -15.46 10.51
N PHE A 57 12.95 -15.11 9.65
CA PHE A 57 13.15 -14.11 8.60
C PHE A 57 13.57 -12.76 9.20
N TRP A 58 12.86 -12.27 10.21
CA TRP A 58 13.13 -10.95 10.80
C TRP A 58 14.43 -10.92 11.59
N LYS A 59 14.80 -11.99 12.30
CA LYS A 59 16.13 -12.09 12.94
C LYS A 59 17.25 -12.01 11.91
N ASP A 60 17.12 -12.66 10.76
CA ASP A 60 18.08 -12.54 9.65
C ASP A 60 18.14 -11.11 9.10
N GLN A 61 16.99 -10.45 8.87
CA GLN A 61 17.00 -9.06 8.39
C GLN A 61 17.63 -8.10 9.39
N LEU A 62 17.32 -8.23 10.68
CA LEU A 62 17.89 -7.39 11.73
C LEU A 62 19.41 -7.57 11.89
N SER A 63 19.94 -8.77 11.59
CA SER A 63 21.39 -9.01 11.58
C SER A 63 22.13 -8.24 10.47
N LYS A 64 21.41 -7.83 9.42
CA LYS A 64 21.93 -7.07 8.26
C LYS A 64 21.66 -5.57 8.35
N MET A 65 21.13 -5.12 9.48
CA MET A 65 20.72 -3.74 9.66
C MET A 65 21.93 -2.79 9.63
N PRO A 66 21.82 -1.58 9.02
CA PRO A 66 22.91 -0.62 8.98
C PRO A 66 23.44 -0.23 10.37
N GLU A 67 24.65 0.31 10.43
CA GLU A 67 25.30 0.76 11.67
C GLU A 67 24.44 1.74 12.47
N THR A 68 24.57 1.71 13.79
CA THR A 68 23.69 2.45 14.73
C THR A 68 23.66 3.97 14.53
N GLY A 69 24.69 4.55 13.91
CA GLY A 69 24.75 5.99 13.63
C GLY A 69 23.86 6.44 12.46
N ASN A 70 23.46 5.53 11.56
CA ASN A 70 22.72 5.87 10.34
C ASN A 70 21.20 5.64 10.54
N LEU A 71 20.59 6.42 11.42
CA LEU A 71 19.19 6.23 11.83
C LEU A 71 18.20 6.28 10.66
N LEU A 72 18.38 7.20 9.71
CA LEU A 72 17.52 7.30 8.53
C LEU A 72 17.59 6.03 7.69
N ASP A 73 18.80 5.58 7.34
CA ASP A 73 19.03 4.36 6.55
C ASP A 73 18.49 3.12 7.26
N ARG A 74 18.57 3.09 8.59
CA ARG A 74 18.03 2.01 9.42
C ARG A 74 16.50 1.93 9.33
N GLY A 75 15.80 3.07 9.42
CA GLY A 75 14.35 3.12 9.23
C GLY A 75 13.95 2.71 7.80
N ASP A 76 14.66 3.23 6.81
CA ASP A 76 14.40 2.92 5.40
C ASP A 76 14.69 1.45 5.07
N PHE A 77 15.73 0.86 5.67
CA PHE A 77 16.05 -0.56 5.57
C PHE A 77 14.91 -1.44 6.11
N LEU A 78 14.33 -1.08 7.26
CA LEU A 78 13.20 -1.81 7.84
C LEU A 78 11.97 -1.76 6.92
N CYS A 79 11.64 -0.57 6.41
CA CYS A 79 10.54 -0.40 5.44
C CYS A 79 10.78 -1.20 4.15
N ALA A 80 11.99 -1.17 3.60
CA ALA A 80 12.34 -1.96 2.42
C ALA A 80 12.30 -3.47 2.69
N SER A 81 12.67 -3.89 3.90
CA SER A 81 12.61 -5.29 4.33
C SER A 81 11.19 -5.79 4.47
N TRP A 82 10.22 -4.92 4.79
CA TRP A 82 8.80 -5.26 4.76
C TRP A 82 8.33 -5.72 3.38
N LYS A 83 8.77 -5.07 2.30
CA LYS A 83 8.44 -5.51 0.93
C LYS A 83 8.96 -6.91 0.62
N LYS A 84 10.19 -7.20 1.04
CA LYS A 84 10.79 -8.53 0.92
C LYS A 84 10.01 -9.56 1.75
N PHE A 85 9.53 -9.16 2.93
CA PHE A 85 8.71 -9.99 3.79
C PHE A 85 7.36 -10.33 3.13
N MET A 86 6.70 -9.36 2.49
CA MET A 86 5.45 -9.62 1.76
C MET A 86 5.67 -10.66 0.64
N LEU A 87 6.76 -10.56 -0.13
CA LEU A 87 7.12 -11.57 -1.13
C LEU A 87 7.41 -12.94 -0.51
N PHE A 88 8.04 -12.97 0.67
CA PHE A 88 8.28 -14.19 1.41
C PHE A 88 6.97 -14.85 1.85
N LEU A 89 6.01 -14.09 2.39
CA LEU A 89 4.70 -14.57 2.79
C LEU A 89 3.92 -15.19 1.62
N THR A 90 3.93 -14.55 0.45
CA THR A 90 3.31 -15.09 -0.77
C THR A 90 3.91 -16.45 -1.16
N ARG A 91 5.24 -16.63 -1.04
CA ARG A 91 5.91 -17.89 -1.40
C ARG A 91 5.59 -19.05 -0.46
N ILE A 92 5.37 -18.77 0.82
CA ILE A 92 5.01 -19.80 1.81
C ILE A 92 3.51 -20.05 1.88
N GLY A 93 2.71 -19.33 1.08
CA GLY A 93 1.26 -19.48 1.01
C GLY A 93 0.53 -18.94 2.24
N ASP A 94 1.05 -17.89 2.88
CA ASP A 94 0.45 -17.33 4.09
C ASP A 94 -0.84 -16.54 3.83
N THR A 95 -1.84 -16.78 4.68
CA THR A 95 -3.11 -16.07 4.73
C THR A 95 -3.44 -15.50 6.12
N SER A 96 -2.55 -15.61 7.12
CA SER A 96 -2.82 -15.12 8.48
C SER A 96 -2.61 -13.61 8.58
N GLU A 97 -3.73 -12.89 8.63
CA GLU A 97 -3.74 -11.45 8.89
C GLU A 97 -3.18 -11.12 10.28
N THR A 98 -3.41 -11.97 11.28
CA THR A 98 -2.96 -11.75 12.66
C THR A 98 -1.43 -11.78 12.76
N VAL A 99 -0.78 -12.79 12.16
CA VAL A 99 0.69 -12.87 12.09
C VAL A 99 1.25 -11.64 11.36
N ARG A 100 0.69 -11.36 10.18
CA ARG A 100 1.13 -10.23 9.34
C ARG A 100 1.02 -8.91 10.11
N TYR A 101 -0.08 -8.70 10.82
CA TYR A 101 -0.31 -7.51 11.63
C TYR A 101 0.70 -7.37 12.77
N ALA A 102 0.96 -8.45 13.53
CA ALA A 102 1.93 -8.42 14.63
C ALA A 102 3.34 -8.03 14.15
N TYR A 103 3.80 -8.62 13.04
CA TYR A 103 5.10 -8.27 12.45
C TYR A 103 5.12 -6.89 11.79
N LYS A 104 4.01 -6.43 11.22
CA LYS A 104 3.89 -5.05 10.72
C LYS A 104 4.11 -4.05 11.86
N ARG A 105 3.38 -4.21 12.96
CA ARG A 105 3.50 -3.37 14.17
C ARG A 105 4.92 -3.36 14.70
N PHE A 106 5.56 -4.53 14.77
CA PHE A 106 6.95 -4.68 15.17
C PHE A 106 7.91 -3.85 14.32
N VAL A 107 7.89 -4.06 13.00
CA VAL A 107 8.89 -3.49 12.07
C VAL A 107 8.71 -1.99 11.90
N PHE A 108 7.47 -1.55 11.73
CA PHE A 108 7.18 -0.14 11.58
C PHE A 108 7.31 0.63 12.90
N GLY A 109 7.09 -0.03 14.05
CA GLY A 109 7.44 0.53 15.36
C GLY A 109 8.94 0.79 15.47
N LEU A 110 9.78 -0.19 15.11
CA LEU A 110 11.23 0.00 15.08
C LEU A 110 11.66 1.12 14.12
N ALA A 111 11.07 1.18 12.92
CA ALA A 111 11.38 2.21 11.93
C ALA A 111 10.99 3.60 12.45
N LEU A 112 9.81 3.72 13.06
CA LEU A 112 9.32 4.94 13.69
C LEU A 112 10.29 5.44 14.77
N ASP A 113 10.79 4.54 15.62
CA ASP A 113 11.78 4.90 16.64
C ASP A 113 13.07 5.46 16.03
N GLN A 114 13.54 4.89 14.91
CA GLN A 114 14.72 5.43 14.22
C GLN A 114 14.47 6.85 13.70
N TYR A 115 13.31 7.08 13.06
CA TYR A 115 12.97 8.39 12.50
C TYR A 115 12.75 9.45 13.59
N LEU A 116 12.13 9.08 14.71
CA LEU A 116 11.92 9.98 15.84
C LEU A 116 13.23 10.33 16.56
N ALA A 117 14.21 9.42 16.56
CA ALA A 117 15.53 9.64 17.15
C ALA A 117 16.45 10.54 16.30
N LEU A 118 16.06 10.91 15.07
CA LEU A 118 16.87 11.79 14.23
C LEU A 118 17.09 13.17 14.91
N PRO A 119 18.29 13.77 14.79
CA PRO A 119 18.55 15.13 15.26
C PRO A 119 17.65 16.16 14.55
N ASP A 120 17.23 17.22 15.25
CA ASP A 120 16.30 18.23 14.71
C ASP A 120 16.80 18.87 13.41
N LYS A 121 18.10 19.15 13.31
CA LYS A 121 18.71 19.69 12.09
C LYS A 121 18.52 18.77 10.87
N GLU A 122 18.57 17.45 11.08
CA GLU A 122 18.36 16.47 10.01
C GLU A 122 16.86 16.35 9.68
N LYS A 123 16.00 16.38 10.69
CA LYS A 123 14.54 16.39 10.49
C LYS A 123 14.10 17.59 9.63
N ASP A 124 14.61 18.77 9.96
CA ASP A 124 14.32 20.01 9.22
C ASP A 124 14.81 19.92 7.76
N ALA A 125 15.97 19.30 7.53
CA ALA A 125 16.52 19.13 6.19
C ALA A 125 15.71 18.15 5.32
N LEU A 126 15.14 17.10 5.93
CA LEU A 126 14.32 16.11 5.23
C LEU A 126 12.91 16.63 4.90
N GLY A 127 12.33 17.47 5.77
CA GLY A 127 11.02 18.08 5.57
C GLY A 127 9.93 17.08 5.17
N ALA A 128 9.27 17.33 4.04
CA ALA A 128 8.16 16.50 3.54
C ALA A 128 8.51 15.01 3.35
N ALA A 129 9.77 14.70 3.04
CA ALA A 129 10.21 13.31 2.88
C ALA A 129 10.26 12.56 4.22
N LEU A 130 10.51 13.25 5.33
CA LEU A 130 10.41 12.69 6.66
C LEU A 130 8.94 12.59 7.10
N ASP A 131 8.11 13.59 6.80
CA ASP A 131 6.68 13.53 7.09
C ASP A 131 6.02 12.32 6.42
N LEU A 132 6.37 12.00 5.17
CA LEU A 132 5.89 10.78 4.50
C LEU A 132 6.28 9.50 5.27
N ARG A 133 7.54 9.41 5.72
CA ARG A 133 8.06 8.26 6.49
C ARG A 133 7.36 8.11 7.83
N LEU A 134 7.25 9.21 8.58
CA LEU A 134 6.56 9.24 9.88
C LEU A 134 5.09 8.89 9.71
N GLY A 135 4.42 9.45 8.71
CA GLY A 135 3.04 9.16 8.35
C GLY A 135 2.81 7.68 8.09
N ARG A 136 3.62 7.08 7.21
CA ARG A 136 3.57 5.65 6.88
C ARG A 136 3.81 4.77 8.11
N ALA A 137 4.84 5.07 8.89
CA ALA A 137 5.16 4.27 10.07
C ALA A 137 4.07 4.38 11.14
N ARG A 138 3.56 5.59 11.41
CA ARG A 138 2.44 5.83 12.33
C ARG A 138 1.19 5.07 11.90
N LYS A 139 0.85 5.13 10.60
CA LYS A 139 -0.26 4.39 9.99
C LYS A 139 -0.14 2.89 10.24
N ALA A 140 1.01 2.32 9.91
CA ALA A 140 1.28 0.89 10.12
C ALA A 140 1.31 0.48 11.61
N THR A 141 1.64 1.42 12.51
CA THR A 141 1.51 1.24 13.97
C THR A 141 0.11 1.52 14.52
N GLY A 142 -0.88 1.83 13.68
CA GLY A 142 -2.26 2.09 14.07
C GLY A 142 -2.53 3.46 14.70
N ASP A 143 -1.54 4.36 14.75
CA ASP A 143 -1.71 5.75 15.19
C ASP A 143 -2.17 6.61 14.01
N ILE A 144 -3.43 6.41 13.61
CA ILE A 144 -3.99 6.98 12.37
C ILE A 144 -4.10 8.51 12.47
N GLU A 145 -4.44 9.05 13.64
CA GLU A 145 -4.58 10.50 13.84
C GLU A 145 -3.25 11.21 13.59
N THR A 146 -2.15 10.72 14.18
CA THR A 146 -0.81 11.29 13.98
C THR A 146 -0.32 11.05 12.56
N ALA A 147 -0.65 9.90 11.97
CA ALA A 147 -0.31 9.60 10.58
C ALA A 147 -0.90 10.65 9.62
N LEU A 148 -2.19 10.99 9.78
CA LEU A 148 -2.87 12.00 8.97
C LEU A 148 -2.18 13.35 9.08
N ILE A 149 -1.82 13.80 10.29
CA ILE A 149 -1.13 15.08 10.49
C ILE A 149 0.17 15.16 9.67
N HIS A 150 0.99 14.11 9.70
CA HIS A 150 2.22 14.08 8.92
C HIS A 150 1.96 14.01 7.41
N LEU A 151 1.05 13.14 6.97
CA LEU A 151 0.75 12.97 5.55
C LEU A 151 0.12 14.22 4.93
N GLU A 152 -0.71 14.94 5.67
CA GLU A 152 -1.26 16.23 5.24
C GLU A 152 -0.17 17.30 5.09
N ARG A 153 0.81 17.35 6.01
CA ARG A 153 1.99 18.24 5.87
C ARG A 153 2.83 17.89 4.66
N ALA A 154 3.10 16.59 4.44
CA ALA A 154 3.80 16.13 3.25
C ALA A 154 3.05 16.54 1.97
N MET A 155 1.72 16.36 1.93
CA MET A 155 0.88 16.75 0.79
C MET A 155 0.91 18.26 0.56
N GLN A 156 0.89 19.09 1.60
CA GLN A 156 0.95 20.54 1.46
C GLN A 156 2.24 21.00 0.77
N ALA A 157 3.37 20.35 1.07
CA ALA A 157 4.66 20.60 0.44
C ALA A 157 4.78 19.98 -0.96
N GLN A 158 4.16 18.82 -1.19
CA GLN A 158 4.29 18.01 -2.41
C GLN A 158 2.91 17.65 -3.00
N ARG A 159 2.14 18.66 -3.41
CA ARG A 159 0.71 18.52 -3.78
C ARG A 159 0.38 17.53 -4.90
N ASN A 160 1.35 17.22 -5.76
CA ASN A 160 1.17 16.34 -6.92
C ASN A 160 2.07 15.11 -6.85
N ASP A 161 2.55 14.74 -5.66
CA ASP A 161 3.28 13.49 -5.48
C ASP A 161 2.29 12.33 -5.29
N ALA A 162 2.32 11.38 -6.22
CA ALA A 162 1.40 10.25 -6.23
C ALA A 162 1.57 9.34 -5.00
N CYS A 163 2.79 9.19 -4.49
CA CYS A 163 3.07 8.35 -3.32
C CYS A 163 2.47 8.98 -2.06
N VAL A 164 2.71 10.28 -1.86
CA VAL A 164 2.13 11.03 -0.73
C VAL A 164 0.60 11.00 -0.78
N LEU A 165 0.01 11.22 -1.95
CA LEU A 165 -1.45 11.19 -2.12
C LEU A 165 -2.04 9.80 -1.84
N ALA A 166 -1.39 8.73 -2.30
CA ALA A 166 -1.83 7.36 -2.04
C ALA A 166 -1.75 7.00 -0.55
N GLU A 167 -0.67 7.37 0.13
CA GLU A 167 -0.53 7.11 1.57
C GLU A 167 -1.57 7.88 2.39
N LEU A 168 -1.82 9.15 2.04
CA LEU A 168 -2.85 9.96 2.68
C LEU A 168 -4.26 9.40 2.41
N ALA A 169 -4.53 8.97 1.17
CA ALA A 169 -5.78 8.32 0.82
C ALA A 169 -6.02 7.05 1.64
N ASP A 170 -4.97 6.26 1.85
CA ASP A 170 -5.01 5.04 2.63
C ASP A 170 -5.29 5.32 4.11
N ALA A 171 -4.60 6.32 4.69
CA ALA A 171 -4.85 6.75 6.05
C ALA A 171 -6.28 7.27 6.27
N TYR A 172 -6.85 8.00 5.29
CA TYR A 172 -8.26 8.40 5.35
C TYR A 172 -9.21 7.20 5.27
N ALA A 173 -8.90 6.15 4.50
CA ALA A 173 -9.71 4.93 4.50
C ALA A 173 -9.76 4.31 5.90
N MET A 174 -8.60 4.22 6.56
CA MET A 174 -8.46 3.66 7.91
C MET A 174 -9.16 4.54 8.97
N ALA A 175 -9.24 5.85 8.75
CA ALA A 175 -10.00 6.77 9.58
C ALA A 175 -11.52 6.74 9.33
N GLY A 176 -12.01 5.97 8.35
CA GLY A 176 -13.43 5.91 7.97
C GLY A 176 -13.87 6.98 6.96
N GLU A 177 -12.95 7.82 6.47
CA GLU A 177 -13.21 8.91 5.53
C GLU A 177 -13.22 8.43 4.06
N ALA A 178 -14.12 7.49 3.76
CA ALA A 178 -14.13 6.77 2.48
C ALA A 178 -14.24 7.67 1.24
N ARG A 179 -14.97 8.78 1.32
CA ARG A 179 -15.14 9.70 0.19
C ARG A 179 -13.84 10.42 -0.15
N LEU A 180 -13.12 10.92 0.86
CA LEU A 180 -11.83 11.60 0.69
C LEU A 180 -10.79 10.61 0.19
N SER A 181 -10.75 9.43 0.79
CA SER A 181 -9.87 8.34 0.38
C SER A 181 -10.02 8.00 -1.11
N LYS A 182 -11.25 7.73 -1.58
CA LYS A 182 -11.50 7.42 -3.00
C LYS A 182 -11.09 8.53 -3.95
N ALA A 183 -11.36 9.79 -3.59
CA ALA A 183 -10.95 10.93 -4.40
C ALA A 183 -9.42 11.00 -4.54
N LEU A 184 -8.70 10.88 -3.42
CA LEU A 184 -7.25 10.98 -3.40
C LEU A 184 -6.57 9.79 -4.09
N PHE A 185 -7.08 8.56 -3.92
CA PHE A 185 -6.57 7.42 -4.66
C PHE A 185 -6.76 7.59 -6.17
N ARG A 186 -7.93 8.09 -6.61
CA ARG A 186 -8.18 8.37 -8.02
C ARG A 186 -7.16 9.36 -8.59
N GLU A 187 -6.83 10.43 -7.86
CA GLU A 187 -5.76 11.37 -8.27
C GLU A 187 -4.37 10.72 -8.25
N ALA A 188 -4.02 9.99 -7.20
CA ALA A 188 -2.71 9.37 -7.03
C ALA A 188 -2.39 8.40 -8.18
N PHE A 189 -3.31 7.46 -8.45
CA PHE A 189 -3.19 6.51 -9.56
C PHE A 189 -3.38 7.16 -10.93
N PHE A 190 -3.91 8.37 -11.02
CA PHE A 190 -3.88 9.12 -12.26
C PHE A 190 -2.50 9.73 -12.54
N LEU A 191 -1.85 10.27 -11.51
CA LEU A 191 -0.56 10.96 -11.62
C LEU A 191 0.58 10.01 -12.00
N ALA A 192 0.85 8.99 -11.18
CA ALA A 192 1.95 8.06 -11.41
C ALA A 192 1.74 6.72 -10.66
N PRO A 193 0.99 5.76 -11.22
CA PRO A 193 0.79 4.44 -10.61
C PRO A 193 2.06 3.74 -10.13
N GLN A 194 3.11 3.76 -10.95
CA GLN A 194 4.35 3.02 -10.68
C GLN A 194 5.15 3.56 -9.49
N THR A 195 4.92 4.80 -9.08
CA THR A 195 5.61 5.37 -7.91
C THR A 195 4.88 5.05 -6.62
N ILE A 196 3.66 4.52 -6.70
CA ILE A 196 2.87 4.14 -5.54
C ILE A 196 3.37 2.79 -5.03
N GLU A 197 3.79 2.77 -3.77
CA GLU A 197 4.27 1.58 -3.10
C GLU A 197 3.09 0.77 -2.56
N ILE A 198 2.41 0.05 -3.46
CA ILE A 198 1.17 -0.68 -3.15
C ILE A 198 1.32 -1.71 -2.02
N GLU A 199 2.55 -2.15 -1.71
CA GLU A 199 2.83 -3.08 -0.60
C GLU A 199 2.64 -2.46 0.79
N PHE A 200 2.53 -1.14 0.87
CA PHE A 200 2.27 -0.39 2.10
C PHE A 200 0.82 0.05 2.25
N LEU A 201 -0.03 -0.18 1.25
CA LEU A 201 -1.45 0.16 1.33
C LEU A 201 -2.22 -0.88 2.14
N GLU A 202 -3.18 -0.42 2.93
CA GLU A 202 -3.95 -1.24 3.87
C GLU A 202 -5.46 -1.15 3.66
N SER A 203 -5.93 -0.20 2.86
CA SER A 203 -7.35 -0.03 2.53
C SER A 203 -7.91 -1.29 1.86
N GLU A 204 -8.94 -1.87 2.51
CA GLU A 204 -9.55 -3.12 2.08
C GLU A 204 -10.02 -3.10 0.62
N PHE A 205 -10.57 -1.96 0.16
CA PHE A 205 -11.04 -1.86 -1.22
C PHE A 205 -9.88 -1.83 -2.24
N ILE A 206 -8.73 -1.23 -1.92
CA ILE A 206 -7.56 -1.29 -2.80
C ILE A 206 -6.96 -2.69 -2.78
N LEU A 207 -6.83 -3.31 -1.62
CA LEU A 207 -6.37 -4.69 -1.50
C LEU A 207 -7.26 -5.65 -2.31
N LYS A 208 -8.58 -5.50 -2.22
CA LYS A 208 -9.53 -6.29 -3.02
C LYS A 208 -9.40 -6.03 -4.52
N ILE A 209 -9.13 -4.79 -4.93
CA ILE A 209 -8.85 -4.47 -6.34
C ILE A 209 -7.59 -5.20 -6.80
N ILE A 210 -6.52 -5.16 -6.01
CA ILE A 210 -5.25 -5.83 -6.31
C ILE A 210 -5.45 -7.34 -6.45
N GLU A 211 -6.16 -7.97 -5.52
CA GLU A 211 -6.50 -9.40 -5.58
C GLU A 211 -7.25 -9.75 -6.86
N ASN A 212 -8.31 -9.01 -7.18
CA ASN A 212 -9.11 -9.28 -8.38
C ASN A 212 -8.29 -9.09 -9.66
N ILE A 213 -7.39 -8.09 -9.70
CA ILE A 213 -6.47 -7.88 -10.83
C ILE A 213 -5.50 -9.06 -10.96
N GLN A 214 -5.02 -9.60 -9.85
CA GLN A 214 -4.16 -10.80 -9.86
C GLN A 214 -4.92 -12.05 -10.34
N GLU A 215 -6.18 -12.22 -9.95
CA GLU A 215 -7.05 -13.30 -10.44
C GLU A 215 -7.31 -13.22 -11.95
N LEU A 216 -7.32 -12.01 -12.52
CA LEU A 216 -7.37 -11.78 -13.97
C LEU A 216 -6.05 -12.12 -14.69
N GLY A 217 -4.99 -12.47 -13.94
CA GLY A 217 -3.71 -12.92 -14.48
C GLY A 217 -2.64 -11.81 -14.60
N TYR A 218 -2.92 -10.60 -14.14
CA TYR A 218 -1.91 -9.54 -14.11
C TYR A 218 -0.98 -9.71 -12.91
N SER A 219 0.30 -9.36 -13.06
CA SER A 219 1.29 -9.54 -12.00
C SER A 219 2.41 -8.50 -12.06
N GLY A 220 3.20 -8.44 -10.98
CA GLY A 220 4.35 -7.54 -10.88
C GLY A 220 3.95 -6.07 -11.02
N ASN A 221 4.77 -5.31 -11.73
CA ASN A 221 4.62 -3.86 -11.88
C ASN A 221 3.37 -3.46 -12.68
N ASP A 222 2.77 -4.37 -13.45
CA ASP A 222 1.59 -4.06 -14.26
C ASP A 222 0.35 -3.81 -13.37
N ILE A 223 0.29 -4.42 -12.18
CA ILE A 223 -0.84 -4.29 -11.24
C ILE A 223 -1.16 -2.81 -10.98
N ALA A 224 -0.14 -2.00 -10.69
CA ALA A 224 -0.33 -0.60 -10.35
C ALA A 224 -1.03 0.17 -11.47
N GLU A 225 -0.69 -0.09 -12.74
CA GLU A 225 -1.34 0.57 -13.89
C GLU A 225 -2.81 0.16 -14.06
N TRP A 226 -3.13 -1.09 -13.74
CA TRP A 226 -4.47 -1.63 -13.89
C TRP A 226 -5.41 -1.24 -12.76
N ILE A 227 -4.90 -0.86 -11.57
CA ILE A 227 -5.71 -0.37 -10.45
C ILE A 227 -6.68 0.74 -10.87
N PRO A 228 -6.26 1.88 -11.45
CA PRO A 228 -7.20 2.93 -11.82
C PRO A 228 -8.20 2.52 -12.90
N VAL A 229 -7.87 1.56 -13.76
CA VAL A 229 -8.77 1.07 -14.80
C VAL A 229 -9.90 0.26 -14.18
N TYR A 230 -9.56 -0.77 -13.41
CA TYR A 230 -10.57 -1.63 -12.80
C TYR A 230 -11.29 -0.96 -11.63
N ALA A 231 -10.65 -0.04 -10.92
CA ALA A 231 -11.31 0.77 -9.89
C ALA A 231 -12.40 1.68 -10.49
N GLU A 232 -12.21 2.18 -11.71
CA GLU A 232 -13.24 2.92 -12.45
C GLU A 232 -14.38 1.99 -12.88
N ILE A 233 -14.07 0.86 -13.51
CA ILE A 233 -15.04 -0.13 -13.99
C ILE A 233 -15.91 -0.68 -12.84
N TRP A 234 -15.30 -1.04 -11.72
CA TRP A 234 -16.02 -1.55 -10.55
C TRP A 234 -16.66 -0.45 -9.69
N GLY A 235 -16.63 0.81 -10.14
CA GLY A 235 -17.28 1.93 -9.47
C GLY A 235 -16.66 2.30 -8.12
N VAL A 236 -15.43 1.88 -7.84
CA VAL A 236 -14.70 2.22 -6.61
C VAL A 236 -14.19 3.66 -6.68
N PHE A 237 -13.65 4.09 -7.83
CA PHE A 237 -13.19 5.46 -8.08
C PHE A 237 -14.32 6.37 -8.57
N ASN A 238 -15.47 6.31 -7.89
CA ASN A 238 -16.67 7.05 -8.26
C ASN A 238 -16.74 8.49 -7.72
N VAL A 239 -15.78 8.91 -6.88
CA VAL A 239 -15.70 10.29 -6.39
C VAL A 239 -14.93 11.13 -7.41
N LYS A 240 -15.68 11.81 -8.28
CA LYS A 240 -15.15 12.57 -9.41
C LYS A 240 -15.13 14.06 -9.10
N ARG A 241 -14.04 14.73 -9.52
CA ARG A 241 -13.99 16.19 -9.59
C ARG A 241 -14.08 16.65 -11.03
N GLU A 242 -14.56 17.87 -11.22
CA GLU A 242 -14.53 18.51 -12.52
C GLU A 242 -13.11 18.89 -12.90
N LEU A 243 -12.73 18.58 -14.13
CA LEU A 243 -11.47 19.02 -14.72
C LEU A 243 -11.60 20.44 -15.26
N SER A 244 -10.58 21.26 -15.02
CA SER A 244 -10.44 22.52 -15.75
C SER A 244 -10.15 22.26 -17.23
N VAL A 245 -10.48 23.23 -18.09
CA VAL A 245 -10.16 23.17 -19.53
C VAL A 245 -8.66 22.97 -19.78
N ALA A 246 -7.81 23.60 -18.95
CA ALA A 246 -6.37 23.46 -19.04
C ALA A 246 -5.91 22.02 -18.72
N GLU A 247 -6.49 21.39 -17.70
CA GLU A 247 -6.22 19.99 -17.37
C GLU A 247 -6.71 19.07 -18.49
N HIS A 248 -7.94 19.22 -18.96
CA HIS A 248 -8.47 18.42 -20.06
C HIS A 248 -7.55 18.49 -21.30
N ASN A 249 -7.06 19.69 -21.66
CA ASN A 249 -6.15 19.86 -22.78
C ASN A 249 -4.79 19.16 -22.56
N ARG A 250 -4.26 19.19 -21.34
CA ARG A 250 -3.02 18.45 -20.99
C ARG A 250 -3.24 16.94 -21.07
N ILE A 251 -4.37 16.44 -20.57
CA ILE A 251 -4.73 15.02 -20.64
C ILE A 251 -4.86 14.57 -22.09
N SER A 252 -5.55 15.35 -22.92
CA SER A 252 -5.71 15.08 -24.34
C SER A 252 -4.36 15.03 -25.07
N ALA A 253 -3.45 15.98 -24.78
CA ALA A 253 -2.10 15.96 -25.33
C ALA A 253 -1.29 14.73 -24.86
N SER A 254 -1.35 14.40 -23.57
CA SER A 254 -0.70 13.21 -23.00
C SER A 254 -1.23 11.91 -23.62
N ALA A 255 -2.55 11.80 -23.81
CA ALA A 255 -3.16 10.63 -24.45
C ALA A 255 -2.66 10.46 -25.90
N ARG A 256 -2.56 11.53 -26.69
CA ARG A 256 -1.98 11.48 -28.04
C ARG A 256 -0.52 11.02 -28.02
N GLN A 257 0.27 11.45 -27.04
CA GLN A 257 1.65 11.00 -26.92
C GLN A 257 1.73 9.49 -26.62
N LEU A 258 0.87 8.99 -25.73
CA LEU A 258 0.77 7.56 -25.43
C LEU A 258 0.28 6.75 -26.64
N GLU A 259 -0.63 7.29 -27.46
CA GLU A 259 -1.06 6.68 -28.73
C GLU A 259 0.11 6.54 -29.73
N ILE A 260 1.04 7.50 -29.76
CA ILE A 260 2.26 7.42 -30.58
C ILE A 260 3.21 6.37 -30.01
N GLU A 261 3.50 6.46 -28.71
CA GLU A 261 4.42 5.54 -28.02
C GLU A 261 3.95 4.08 -28.11
N LEU A 262 2.65 3.83 -28.02
CA LEU A 262 2.07 2.49 -28.18
C LEU A 262 2.26 1.93 -29.59
N ARG A 263 2.26 2.79 -30.62
CA ARG A 263 2.54 2.39 -32.01
C ARG A 263 4.03 2.12 -32.25
N GLU A 264 4.89 2.92 -31.64
CA GLU A 264 6.35 2.83 -31.78
C GLU A 264 6.97 1.74 -30.92
N SER A 265 6.37 1.40 -29.77
CA SER A 265 6.88 0.43 -28.81
C SER A 265 5.82 -0.61 -28.39
N PRO A 266 5.43 -1.55 -29.28
CA PRO A 266 4.44 -2.59 -28.97
C PRO A 266 4.80 -3.45 -27.75
N GLN A 267 6.09 -3.62 -27.46
CA GLN A 267 6.59 -4.36 -26.30
C GLN A 267 6.20 -3.74 -24.95
N ARG A 268 5.83 -2.44 -24.92
CA ARG A 268 5.38 -1.75 -23.70
C ARG A 268 3.86 -1.72 -23.56
N ARG A 269 3.14 -2.44 -24.43
CA ARG A 269 1.67 -2.47 -24.46
C ARG A 269 1.05 -2.77 -23.10
N SER A 270 1.61 -3.70 -22.33
CA SER A 270 1.07 -4.10 -21.01
C SER A 270 0.96 -2.94 -20.03
N SER A 271 1.91 -1.98 -20.08
CA SER A 271 1.93 -0.79 -19.22
C SER A 271 1.27 0.43 -19.87
N LEU A 272 1.34 0.58 -21.20
CA LEU A 272 0.83 1.76 -21.89
C LEU A 272 -0.69 1.72 -22.10
N VAL A 273 -1.27 0.55 -22.34
CA VAL A 273 -2.72 0.37 -22.51
C VAL A 273 -3.50 0.85 -21.28
N PRO A 274 -3.24 0.34 -20.06
CA PRO A 274 -3.97 0.79 -18.87
C PRO A 274 -3.81 2.28 -18.58
N ARG A 275 -2.61 2.85 -18.82
CA ARG A 275 -2.40 4.30 -18.71
C ARG A 275 -3.28 5.08 -19.67
N LEU A 276 -3.34 4.66 -20.94
CA LEU A 276 -4.13 5.33 -21.95
C LEU A 276 -5.64 5.20 -21.67
N LEU A 277 -6.09 4.02 -21.24
CA LEU A 277 -7.47 3.79 -20.78
C LEU A 277 -7.84 4.74 -19.64
N ASN A 278 -7.01 4.85 -18.61
CA ASN A 278 -7.24 5.76 -17.49
C ASN A 278 -7.35 7.23 -17.98
N ARG A 279 -6.47 7.68 -18.89
CA ARG A 279 -6.57 9.03 -19.48
C ARG A 279 -7.91 9.23 -20.22
N TYR A 280 -8.37 8.24 -20.97
CA TYR A 280 -9.66 8.31 -21.65
C TYR A 280 -10.84 8.32 -20.69
N PHE A 281 -10.81 7.59 -19.57
CA PHE A 281 -11.87 7.65 -18.56
C PHE A 281 -12.02 9.06 -17.98
N TRP A 282 -10.91 9.72 -17.65
CA TRP A 282 -10.93 11.11 -17.20
C TRP A 282 -11.47 12.09 -18.26
N MET A 283 -11.14 11.87 -19.53
CA MET A 283 -11.69 12.66 -20.63
C MET A 283 -13.20 12.41 -20.78
N ALA A 284 -13.63 11.15 -20.75
CA ALA A 284 -15.04 10.77 -20.85
C ALA A 284 -15.87 11.38 -19.72
N ASP A 285 -15.35 11.36 -18.49
CA ASP A 285 -15.98 11.98 -17.33
C ASP A 285 -16.19 13.49 -17.51
N HIS A 286 -15.16 14.20 -17.98
CA HIS A 286 -15.24 15.63 -18.26
C HIS A 286 -16.23 15.96 -19.38
N LEU A 287 -16.18 15.21 -20.48
CA LEU A 287 -17.08 15.42 -21.62
C LEU A 287 -18.53 15.13 -21.26
N LYS A 288 -18.77 14.08 -20.48
CA LYS A 288 -20.09 13.75 -19.93
C LYS A 288 -20.61 14.84 -19.01
N ALA A 289 -19.77 15.38 -18.12
CA ALA A 289 -20.16 16.48 -17.22
C ALA A 289 -20.52 17.76 -17.99
N ASN A 290 -19.85 18.03 -19.12
CA ASN A 290 -20.10 19.19 -19.97
C ASN A 290 -21.24 19.00 -20.99
N GLY A 291 -21.80 17.80 -21.11
CA GLY A 291 -22.81 17.48 -22.11
C GLY A 291 -22.29 17.41 -23.56
N ASP A 292 -20.98 17.18 -23.77
CA ASP A 292 -20.41 17.00 -25.11
C ASP A 292 -20.54 15.54 -25.57
N GLU A 293 -21.70 15.20 -26.12
CA GLU A 293 -22.01 13.84 -26.59
C GLU A 293 -21.11 13.38 -27.74
N ASN A 294 -20.73 14.28 -28.65
CA ASN A 294 -19.89 13.95 -29.80
C ASN A 294 -18.45 13.65 -29.37
N GLY A 295 -17.91 14.49 -28.48
CA GLY A 295 -16.62 14.26 -27.86
C GLY A 295 -16.60 12.94 -27.08
N LEU A 296 -17.63 12.72 -26.25
CA LEU A 296 -17.77 11.49 -25.47
C LEU A 296 -17.80 10.25 -26.38
N HIS A 297 -18.61 10.27 -27.44
CA HIS A 297 -18.68 9.18 -28.40
C HIS A 297 -17.32 8.89 -29.05
N SER A 298 -16.57 9.93 -29.41
CA SER A 298 -15.22 9.79 -29.97
C SER A 298 -14.26 9.12 -28.99
N VAL A 299 -14.32 9.48 -27.70
CA VAL A 299 -13.47 8.87 -26.66
C VAL A 299 -13.86 7.42 -26.41
N LEU A 300 -15.15 7.10 -26.33
CA LEU A 300 -15.64 5.73 -26.17
C LEU A 300 -15.21 4.83 -27.34
N LEU A 301 -15.24 5.36 -28.58
CA LEU A 301 -14.74 4.62 -29.74
C LEU A 301 -13.25 4.31 -29.62
N LYS A 302 -12.44 5.25 -29.09
CA LYS A 302 -11.02 5.01 -28.83
C LYS A 302 -10.79 3.93 -27.78
N ILE A 303 -11.57 3.93 -26.69
CA ILE A 303 -11.54 2.86 -25.68
C ILE A 303 -11.86 1.51 -26.33
N LYS A 304 -12.92 1.45 -27.15
CA LYS A 304 -13.32 0.22 -27.86
C LYS A 304 -12.25 -0.32 -28.81
N ILE A 305 -11.56 0.56 -29.53
CA ILE A 305 -10.47 0.19 -30.44
C ILE A 305 -9.25 -0.30 -29.64
N LEU A 306 -8.98 0.31 -28.50
CA LEU A 306 -7.85 -0.03 -27.65
C LEU A 306 -8.05 -1.38 -26.96
N ASP A 307 -9.22 -1.59 -26.37
CA ASP A 307 -9.63 -2.83 -25.72
C ASP A 307 -11.17 -2.97 -25.72
N GLN A 308 -11.69 -3.91 -26.52
CA GLN A 308 -13.11 -4.15 -26.65
C GLN A 308 -13.75 -4.69 -25.35
N SER A 309 -13.01 -5.47 -24.57
CA SER A 309 -13.52 -6.07 -23.33
C SER A 309 -13.69 -5.01 -22.25
N ILE A 310 -12.69 -4.13 -22.09
CA ILE A 310 -12.76 -3.01 -21.17
C ILE A 310 -13.86 -2.03 -21.57
N HIS A 311 -14.02 -1.75 -22.86
CA HIS A 311 -15.12 -0.91 -23.32
C HIS A 311 -16.48 -1.49 -22.93
N ALA A 312 -16.70 -2.80 -23.14
CA ALA A 312 -17.97 -3.43 -22.77
C ALA A 312 -18.26 -3.27 -21.28
N LEU A 313 -17.27 -3.55 -20.43
CA LEU A 313 -17.40 -3.41 -18.97
C LEU A 313 -17.61 -1.95 -18.51
N TYR A 314 -17.07 -0.97 -19.24
CA TYR A 314 -17.18 0.45 -18.87
C TYR A 314 -18.52 1.09 -19.24
N VAL A 315 -19.22 0.56 -20.26
CA VAL A 315 -20.51 1.10 -20.71
C VAL A 315 -21.73 0.39 -20.13
N GLU A 316 -21.51 -0.76 -19.47
CA GLU A 316 -22.52 -1.46 -18.66
C GLU A 316 -22.91 -0.64 -17.42
#